data_AF-A0A7J9K9E9-F1
#
_entry.id   AF-A0A7J9K9E9-F1
#
_cell.length_a   1.000
_cell.length_b   1.000
_cell.length_c   1.000
_cell.angle_alpha   90.00
_cell.angle_beta   90.00
_cell.angle_gamma   90.00
#
_symmetry.space_group_name_H-M   'P 1'
#
loop_
_entity.id
_entity.type
_entity.pdbx_description
1 polymer ?
#
loop_
_entity_poly.entity_id
_entity_poly.type
_entity_poly.pdbx_seq_one_letter_code
_entity_poly.pdbx_strand_id
1 'polypeptide(L)'
;MDGVHPCDKRRNISDYQFLFPAIESDEDTWWKADVRETKEEVAARGQKFLNWLWTRKEKEIAIVTHSGFLFHTLSALGNDCHPLVKKEICK
;
A
#
# COMPACT_ATOMS: atom_id res chain seq x y z
N MET A 1 -1.19 1.30 8.52
CA MET A 1 0.05 1.18 9.31
C MET A 1 -0.01 -0.21 9.87
N ASP A 2 0.97 -1.01 9.51
CA ASP A 2 1.02 -2.42 9.91
C ASP A 2 1.79 -2.59 11.24
N GLY A 3 1.71 -3.78 11.84
CA GLY A 3 2.42 -4.16 13.07
C GLY A 3 1.70 -3.84 14.38
N VAL A 4 2.19 -4.43 15.47
CA VAL A 4 1.64 -4.40 16.85
C VAL A 4 0.27 -5.06 16.99
N HIS A 5 -0.73 -4.60 16.27
CA HIS A 5 -2.08 -5.15 16.38
C HIS A 5 -2.22 -6.40 15.53
N PRO A 6 -2.67 -7.54 16.10
CA PRO A 6 -2.88 -8.76 15.34
C PRO A 6 -3.92 -8.63 14.21
N CYS A 7 -4.84 -7.68 14.31
CA CYS A 7 -5.82 -7.40 13.24
C CYS A 7 -5.19 -6.80 11.98
N ASP A 8 -4.00 -6.21 12.10
CA ASP A 8 -3.25 -5.65 10.97
C ASP A 8 -2.37 -6.71 10.29
N LYS A 9 -2.27 -7.91 10.88
CA LYS A 9 -1.57 -9.04 10.27
C LYS A 9 -2.48 -9.68 9.22
N ARG A 10 -1.96 -9.86 8.02
CA ARG A 10 -2.65 -10.58 6.96
C ARG A 10 -2.87 -12.05 7.37
N ARG A 11 -4.02 -12.61 7.01
CA ARG A 11 -4.30 -14.05 7.15
C ARG A 11 -3.40 -14.87 6.19
N ASN A 12 -3.26 -16.16 6.44
CA ASN A 12 -2.50 -17.03 5.54
C ASN A 12 -3.25 -17.19 4.23
N ILE A 13 -2.55 -17.09 3.09
CA ILE A 13 -3.17 -17.21 1.76
C ILE A 13 -3.88 -18.54 1.57
N SER A 14 -3.31 -19.62 2.11
CA SER A 14 -3.91 -20.96 2.08
C SER A 14 -5.39 -20.96 2.47
N ASP A 15 -5.79 -20.04 3.34
CA ASP A 15 -7.15 -19.95 3.87
C ASP A 15 -8.15 -19.35 2.86
N TYR A 16 -7.70 -18.68 1.80
CA TYR A 16 -8.56 -17.98 0.85
C TYR A 16 -8.04 -17.95 -0.60
N GLN A 17 -6.95 -18.66 -0.91
CA GLN A 17 -6.39 -18.78 -2.27
C GLN A 17 -7.42 -19.31 -3.28
N PHE A 18 -8.30 -20.21 -2.84
CA PHE A 18 -9.36 -20.76 -3.68
C PHE A 18 -10.40 -19.72 -4.10
N LEU A 19 -10.56 -18.63 -3.34
CA LEU A 19 -11.41 -17.49 -3.69
C LEU A 19 -10.66 -16.45 -4.53
N PHE A 20 -9.35 -16.33 -4.31
CA PHE A 20 -8.49 -15.31 -4.92
C PHE A 20 -7.20 -15.95 -5.46
N PRO A 21 -7.25 -16.62 -6.62
CA PRO A 21 -6.13 -17.44 -7.11
C PRO A 21 -4.91 -16.63 -7.59
N ALA A 22 -5.05 -15.30 -7.74
CA ALA A 22 -4.01 -14.43 -8.27
C ALA A 22 -3.16 -13.73 -7.18
N ILE A 23 -3.10 -14.28 -5.96
CA ILE A 23 -2.24 -13.73 -4.90
C ILE A 23 -0.86 -14.40 -4.99
N GLU A 24 0.20 -13.59 -5.03
CA GLU A 24 1.54 -14.04 -5.43
C GLU A 24 2.46 -14.53 -4.29
N SER A 25 2.18 -14.25 -3.00
CA SER A 25 3.12 -14.59 -1.90
C SER A 25 2.49 -14.80 -0.52
N ASP A 26 2.82 -15.91 0.14
CA ASP A 26 2.21 -16.36 1.40
C ASP A 26 2.60 -15.57 2.64
N GLU A 27 3.83 -15.02 2.71
CA GLU A 27 4.34 -14.39 3.93
C GLU A 27 3.94 -12.90 4.06
N ASP A 28 3.54 -12.50 5.25
CA ASP A 28 3.39 -11.10 5.64
C ASP A 28 4.68 -10.61 6.30
N THR A 29 5.63 -10.19 5.47
CA THR A 29 6.95 -9.72 5.91
C THR A 29 6.93 -8.29 6.46
N TRP A 30 5.82 -7.57 6.30
CA TRP A 30 5.69 -6.17 6.70
C TRP A 30 5.11 -6.02 8.10
N TRP A 31 4.29 -6.97 8.55
CA TRP A 31 3.79 -7.00 9.93
C TRP A 31 4.88 -7.42 10.92
N LYS A 32 5.10 -6.60 11.95
CA LYS A 32 6.03 -6.89 13.06
C LYS A 32 5.26 -6.91 14.39
N ALA A 33 5.57 -7.87 15.26
CA ALA A 33 4.86 -8.04 16.54
C ALA A 33 5.06 -6.84 17.48
N ASP A 34 6.26 -6.26 17.52
CA ASP A 34 6.63 -5.28 18.54
C ASP A 34 6.80 -3.86 18.00
N VAL A 35 6.72 -3.68 16.68
CA VAL A 35 7.03 -2.41 16.01
C VAL A 35 5.88 -2.00 15.12
N ARG A 36 5.37 -0.78 15.37
CA ARG A 36 4.38 -0.13 14.51
C ARG A 36 5.09 0.49 13.32
N GLU A 37 4.60 0.23 12.11
CA GLU A 37 5.09 0.87 10.90
C GLU A 37 4.91 2.39 10.99
N THR A 38 5.98 3.14 10.73
CA THR A 38 5.95 4.61 10.78
C THR A 38 5.28 5.21 9.54
N LYS A 39 4.94 6.51 9.59
CA LYS A 39 4.38 7.21 8.42
C LYS A 39 5.37 7.25 7.25
N GLU A 40 6.65 7.38 7.58
CA GLU A 40 7.76 7.41 6.63
C GLU A 40 7.97 6.05 5.98
N GLU A 41 7.86 4.95 6.76
CA GLU A 41 7.91 3.58 6.24
C GLU A 41 6.72 3.29 5.31
N VAL A 42 5.50 3.70 5.70
CA VAL A 42 4.30 3.62 4.84
C VAL A 42 4.53 4.36 3.53
N ALA A 43 5.02 5.61 3.60
CA ALA A 43 5.28 6.42 2.41
C ALA A 43 6.33 5.78 1.49
N ALA A 44 7.43 5.26 2.04
CA ALA A 44 8.47 4.57 1.29
C ALA A 44 7.95 3.29 0.62
N ARG A 45 7.12 2.51 1.32
CA ARG A 45 6.43 1.35 0.75
C ARG A 45 5.46 1.74 -0.35
N GLY A 46 4.69 2.80 -0.14
CA GLY A 46 3.81 3.39 -1.13
C GLY A 46 4.54 3.80 -2.41
N GLN A 47 5.72 4.41 -2.28
CA GLN A 47 6.55 4.78 -3.42
C GLN A 47 7.08 3.56 -4.19
N LYS A 48 7.51 2.49 -3.49
CA LYS A 48 7.87 1.21 -4.13
C LYS A 48 6.69 0.59 -4.88
N PHE A 49 5.50 0.61 -4.27
CA PHE A 49 4.27 0.14 -4.90
C PHE A 49 3.97 0.91 -6.18
N LEU A 50 4.06 2.24 -6.16
CA LEU A 50 3.80 3.05 -7.34
C LEU A 50 4.89 2.87 -8.41
N ASN A 51 6.17 2.79 -8.04
CA ASN A 51 7.23 2.46 -9.02
C ASN A 51 6.95 1.11 -9.71
N TRP A 52 6.50 0.09 -8.97
CA TRP A 52 6.06 -1.18 -9.56
C TRP A 52 4.82 -0.99 -10.44
N LEU A 53 3.83 -0.22 -9.99
CA LEU A 53 2.60 0.06 -10.72
C LEU A 53 2.90 0.71 -12.08
N TRP A 54 3.89 1.60 -12.16
CA TRP A 54 4.32 2.25 -13.40
C TRP A 54 4.91 1.29 -14.43
N THR A 55 5.30 0.08 -14.04
CA THR A 55 5.81 -0.96 -14.96
C THR A 55 4.70 -1.80 -15.58
N ARG A 56 3.46 -1.64 -15.12
CA ARG A 56 2.30 -2.40 -15.57
C ARG A 56 1.93 -2.01 -17.01
N LYS A 57 1.55 -3.01 -17.80
CA LYS A 57 1.12 -2.82 -19.21
C LYS A 57 -0.36 -2.46 -19.32
N GLU A 58 -1.10 -2.67 -18.24
CA GLU A 58 -2.53 -2.39 -18.12
C GLU A 58 -2.81 -0.89 -18.27
N LYS A 59 -3.86 -0.55 -19.02
CA LYS A 59 -4.24 0.86 -19.27
C LYS A 59 -5.13 1.44 -18.19
N GLU A 60 -5.97 0.61 -17.58
CA GLU A 60 -6.95 0.99 -16.57
C GLU A 60 -6.72 0.11 -15.35
N ILE A 61 -6.34 0.74 -14.24
CA ILE A 61 -6.00 0.03 -12.99
C ILE A 61 -6.84 0.61 -11.86
N ALA A 62 -7.60 -0.25 -11.19
CA ALA A 62 -8.31 0.08 -9.97
C ALA A 62 -7.49 -0.36 -8.76
N ILE A 63 -7.25 0.56 -7.82
CA ILE A 63 -6.53 0.28 -6.57
C ILE A 63 -7.55 0.35 -5.44
N VAL A 64 -7.73 -0.76 -4.72
CA VAL A 64 -8.58 -0.83 -3.53
C VAL A 64 -7.67 -0.88 -2.30
N THR A 65 -7.74 0.16 -1.46
CA THR A 65 -6.88 0.30 -0.28
C THR A 65 -7.58 1.13 0.80
N HIS A 66 -6.93 1.26 1.96
CA HIS A 66 -7.38 2.10 3.06
C HIS A 66 -6.91 3.55 2.89
N SER A 67 -7.69 4.49 3.43
CA SER A 67 -7.41 5.93 3.36
C SER A 67 -6.03 6.29 3.92
N GLY A 68 -5.63 5.70 5.04
CA GLY A 68 -4.33 5.99 5.67
C GLY A 68 -3.13 5.62 4.79
N PHE A 69 -3.19 4.47 4.10
CA PHE A 69 -2.14 4.08 3.17
C PHE A 69 -2.08 5.04 1.98
N LEU A 70 -3.23 5.35 1.39
CA LEU A 70 -3.34 6.24 0.24
C LEU A 70 -2.83 7.65 0.58
N PHE A 71 -3.26 8.21 1.70
CA PHE A 71 -2.89 9.55 2.16
C PHE A 71 -1.37 9.68 2.34
N HIS A 72 -0.74 8.77 3.09
CA HIS A 72 0.70 8.82 3.35
C HIS A 72 1.53 8.57 2.08
N THR A 73 1.08 7.65 1.23
CA THR A 73 1.73 7.36 -0.05
C THR A 73 1.70 8.56 -0.99
N LEU A 74 0.52 9.15 -1.20
CA LEU A 74 0.36 10.24 -2.16
C LEU A 74 0.93 11.56 -1.63
N SER A 75 0.93 11.79 -0.31
CA SER A 75 1.56 12.98 0.28
C SER A 75 3.06 13.06 -0.02
N ALA A 76 3.75 11.90 -0.12
CA ALA A 76 5.16 11.84 -0.49
C ALA A 76 5.42 12.15 -1.98
N LEU A 77 4.42 11.99 -2.85
CA LEU A 77 4.50 12.23 -4.30
C LEU A 77 3.92 13.57 -4.73
N GLY A 78 3.07 14.17 -3.92
CA GLY A 78 2.34 15.39 -4.26
C GLY A 78 3.24 16.59 -4.56
N ASN A 79 4.51 16.57 -4.16
CA ASN A 79 5.44 17.66 -4.44
C ASN A 79 5.80 17.80 -5.93
N ASP A 80 5.80 16.70 -6.68
CA ASP A 80 6.17 16.69 -8.11
C ASP A 80 4.94 16.64 -9.03
N CYS A 81 3.74 16.64 -8.45
CA CYS A 81 2.48 16.58 -9.18
C CYS A 81 2.05 17.97 -9.70
N HIS A 82 1.30 17.99 -10.81
CA HIS A 82 0.67 19.21 -11.32
C HIS A 82 -0.12 19.91 -10.19
N PRO A 83 -0.09 21.25 -10.06
CA PRO A 83 -0.68 21.95 -8.91
C PRO A 83 -2.14 21.60 -8.60
N LEU A 84 -2.93 21.30 -9.65
CA LEU A 84 -4.32 20.85 -9.50
C LEU A 84 -4.43 19.47 -8.82
N VAL A 85 -3.52 18.54 -9.14
CA VAL A 85 -3.46 17.21 -8.55
C VAL A 85 -2.94 17.30 -7.12
N LYS A 86 -1.91 18.13 -6.88
CA LYS A 86 -1.38 18.41 -5.54
C LYS A 86 -2.48 18.91 -4.58
N LYS A 87 -3.34 19.82 -5.04
CA LYS A 87 -4.45 20.38 -4.25
C LYS A 87 -5.48 19.33 -3.81
N GLU A 88 -5.76 18.33 -4.66
CA GLU A 88 -6.73 17.28 -4.31
C GLU A 88 -6.14 16.16 -3.46
N ILE A 89 -4.83 15.93 -3.58
CA ILE A 89 -4.11 14.88 -2.85
C ILE A 89 -3.70 15.31 -1.43
N CYS A 90 -3.32 16.58 -1.25
CA CYS A 90 -2.78 17.08 0.03
C CYS A 90 -3.83 17.73 0.95
N LYS A 91 -5.10 17.29 0.88
CA LYS A 91 -6.19 17.76 1.77
C LYS A 91 -6.16 17.08 3.13
#